data_AF-A0A1B1JYU3-F1
#
_entry.id   AF-A0A1B1JYU3-F1
#
_cell.length_a   1.000
_cell.length_b   1.000
_cell.length_c   1.000
_cell.angle_alpha   90.00
_cell.angle_beta   90.00
_cell.angle_gamma   90.00
#
_symmetry.space_group_name_H-M   'P 1'
#
loop_
_entity.id
_entity.type
_entity.pdbx_description
1 polymer ?
#
loop_
_entity_poly.entity_id
_entity_poly.type
_entity_poly.pdbx_seq_one_letter_code
_entity_poly.pdbx_strand_id
1 'polypeptide(L)' 'MCPSVPTVGVSRPPASLRCTSRRGSEAWIDRDVVISGPAGQYPDVTAEDYLYQRVNANFAKEK' A
#
# COMPACT_ATOMS: atom_id res chain seq x y z
N MET A 1 -10.20 25.45 -28.72
CA MET A 1 -8.83 25.80 -28.29
C MET A 1 -8.57 25.12 -26.95
N CYS A 2 -7.65 24.14 -26.90
CA CYS A 2 -7.19 23.52 -25.65
C CYS A 2 -5.98 24.32 -25.13
N PRO A 3 -5.91 24.70 -23.85
CA PRO A 3 -4.73 25.39 -23.35
C PRO A 3 -3.54 24.43 -23.28
N SER A 4 -2.45 24.81 -23.94
CA SER A 4 -1.18 24.09 -23.91
C SER A 4 -0.54 24.22 -22.52
N VAL A 5 -0.44 23.10 -21.80
CA VAL A 5 0.34 23.01 -20.56
C VAL A 5 1.83 22.95 -20.94
N PRO A 6 2.73 23.71 -20.28
CA PRO A 6 4.16 23.62 -20.57
C PRO A 6 4.70 22.28 -20.07
N THR A 7 5.17 21.46 -21.01
CA THR A 7 5.90 20.22 -20.75
C THR A 7 7.23 20.54 -20.07
N VAL A 8 7.23 20.60 -18.74
CA VAL A 8 8.47 20.60 -17.95
C VAL A 8 9.21 19.31 -18.27
N GLY A 9 10.46 19.46 -18.72
CA GLY A 9 11.28 18.39 -19.29
C GLY A 9 11.34 17.13 -18.44
N VAL A 10 10.65 16.09 -18.90
CA VAL A 10 10.87 14.72 -18.44
C VAL A 10 11.95 14.15 -19.35
N SER A 11 13.21 14.26 -18.94
CA SER A 11 14.25 13.41 -19.49
C SER A 11 13.84 11.96 -19.22
N ARG A 12 13.69 11.17 -20.30
CA ARG A 12 13.44 9.73 -20.17
C ARG A 12 14.54 9.14 -19.26
N PRO A 13 14.20 8.44 -18.17
CA PRO A 13 15.21 7.76 -17.37
C PRO A 13 15.97 6.77 -18.28
N PRO A 14 17.30 6.63 -18.12
CA PRO A 14 18.08 5.69 -18.91
C PRO A 14 17.54 4.27 -18.72
N ALA A 15 17.64 3.43 -19.75
CA ALA A 15 17.09 2.08 -19.74
C ALA A 15 17.59 1.19 -18.58
N SER A 16 18.68 1.58 -17.91
CA SER A 16 19.23 0.94 -16.70
C SER A 16 18.41 1.18 -15.42
N LEU A 17 17.49 2.15 -15.42
CA LEU A 17 16.55 2.45 -14.33
C LEU A 17 15.15 1.84 -14.57
N ARG A 18 15.03 0.89 -15.50
CA ARG A 18 13.83 0.07 -15.61
C ARG A 18 13.71 -0.71 -14.31
N CYS A 19 12.61 -0.50 -13.59
CA CYS A 19 12.24 -1.24 -12.40
C CYS A 19 12.50 -2.73 -12.66
N THR A 20 13.55 -3.28 -12.05
CA THR A 20 13.69 -4.72 -11.94
C THR A 20 12.43 -5.17 -11.22
N SER A 21 11.66 -6.05 -11.86
CA SER A 21 10.50 -6.67 -11.24
C SER A 21 10.99 -7.26 -9.93
N ARG A 22 10.66 -6.58 -8.82
CA ARG A 22 11.03 -7.01 -7.48
C ARG A 22 10.27 -8.31 -7.32
N ARG A 23 10.96 -9.45 -7.50
CA ARG A 23 10.40 -10.77 -7.15
C ARG A 23 9.79 -10.59 -5.77
N GLY A 24 8.48 -10.83 -5.68
CA GLY A 24 7.72 -10.59 -4.47
C GLY A 24 8.46 -11.20 -3.30
N SER A 25 8.89 -10.36 -2.36
CA SER A 25 9.25 -10.85 -1.04
C SER A 25 7.98 -11.47 -0.49
N GLU A 26 7.97 -12.78 -0.30
CA GLU A 26 6.89 -13.46 0.41
C GLU A 26 6.77 -12.82 1.78
N ALA A 27 5.78 -11.93 1.94
CA ALA A 27 5.48 -11.32 3.21
C ALA A 27 4.70 -12.36 4.03
N TRP A 28 5.43 -13.14 4.83
CA TRP A 28 4.82 -13.86 5.93
C TRP A 28 4.48 -12.84 7.00
N ILE A 29 3.19 -12.54 7.16
CA ILE A 29 2.70 -11.75 8.28
C ILE A 29 2.52 -12.73 9.45
N ASP A 30 3.32 -12.57 10.50
CA ASP A 30 3.04 -13.22 11.78
C ASP A 30 1.68 -12.75 12.29
N ARG A 31 0.71 -13.67 12.29
CA ARG A 31 -0.70 -13.36 12.58
C ARG A 31 -0.92 -12.91 14.01
N ASP A 32 -0.08 -13.39 14.92
CA ASP A 32 -0.17 -13.15 16.36
C ASP A 32 0.47 -11.83 16.81
N VAL A 33 1.06 -11.06 15.89
CA VAL A 33 1.67 -9.77 16.24
C VAL A 33 0.59 -8.78 16.66
N VAL A 34 0.80 -8.18 17.82
CA VAL A 34 -0.05 -7.11 18.34
C VAL A 34 0.41 -5.77 17.77
N ILE A 35 -0.47 -5.11 17.04
CA ILE A 35 -0.29 -3.75 16.53
C ILE A 35 -0.83 -2.80 17.59
N SER A 36 0.08 -2.15 18.32
CA SER A 36 -0.26 -1.13 19.30
C SER A 36 -0.43 0.24 18.66
N GLY A 37 -1.53 0.92 18.96
CA GLY A 37 -1.75 2.30 18.56
C GLY A 37 -0.99 3.31 19.45
N PRO A 38 -0.92 4.59 19.04
CA PRO A 38 -0.52 5.65 19.96
C PRO A 38 -1.38 5.61 21.23
N ALA A 39 -0.75 5.83 22.38
CA ALA A 39 -1.34 5.62 23.69
C ALA A 39 -2.71 6.29 23.83
N GLY A 40 -3.73 5.49 24.13
CA GLY A 40 -5.11 5.94 24.38
C GLY A 40 -5.93 6.29 23.13
N GLN A 41 -5.39 6.10 21.92
CA GLN A 41 -6.09 6.47 20.68
C GLN A 41 -6.80 5.28 20.03
N TYR A 42 -6.17 4.09 20.05
CA TYR A 42 -6.74 2.86 19.52
C TYR A 42 -6.43 1.69 20.46
N PRO A 43 -7.37 0.74 20.63
CA PRO A 43 -7.06 -0.50 21.33
C PRO A 43 -6.03 -1.29 20.53
N ASP A 44 -5.23 -2.08 21.25
CA ASP A 44 -4.31 -3.03 20.65
C ASP A 44 -5.10 -4.05 19.81
N VAL A 45 -4.62 -4.34 18.60
CA VAL A 45 -5.28 -5.26 17.65
C VAL A 45 -4.28 -6.24 17.08
N THR A 46 -4.67 -7.49 16.88
CA THR A 46 -3.80 -8.47 16.23
C THR A 46 -3.66 -8.13 14.74
N ALA A 47 -2.54 -8.54 14.14
CA ALA A 47 -2.32 -8.37 12.70
C ALA A 47 -3.41 -9.10 11.89
N GLU A 48 -3.86 -10.27 12.35
CA GLU A 48 -4.96 -11.01 11.73
C GLU A 48 -6.28 -10.24 11.77
N ASP A 49 -6.70 -9.76 12.94
CA ASP A 49 -7.95 -8.99 13.10
C ASP A 49 -7.93 -7.72 12.24
N TYR A 50 -6.80 -7.03 12.22
CA TYR A 50 -6.63 -5.82 11.40
C TYR A 50 -6.83 -6.11 9.91
N LEU A 51 -6.26 -7.21 9.40
CA LEU A 51 -6.39 -7.59 8.00
C LEU A 51 -7.85 -7.93 7.65
N TYR A 52 -8.54 -8.69 8.48
CA TYR A 52 -9.96 -8.99 8.26
C TYR A 52 -10.83 -7.74 8.23
N GLN A 53 -10.58 -6.78 9.14
CA GLN A 53 -11.28 -5.49 9.12
C GLN A 53 -11.06 -4.75 7.80
N ARG A 54 -9.82 -4.71 7.28
CA ARG A 54 -9.48 -4.03 6.03
C ARG A 54 -10.06 -4.72 4.79
N VAL A 55 -9.99 -6.04 4.74
CA VAL A 55 -10.56 -6.83 3.64
C VAL A 55 -12.07 -6.61 3.60
N ASN A 56 -12.75 -6.75 4.73
CA ASN A 56 -14.19 -6.53 4.78
C ASN A 56 -14.55 -5.09 4.42
N ALA A 57 -13.85 -4.08 4.95
CA ALA A 57 -14.13 -2.68 4.64
C ALA A 57 -13.97 -2.34 3.14
N ASN A 58 -12.99 -2.95 2.46
CA ASN A 58 -12.69 -2.67 1.06
C ASN A 58 -13.56 -3.48 0.09
N PHE A 59 -13.90 -4.72 0.44
CA PHE A 59 -14.52 -5.68 -0.48
C PHE A 59 -15.97 -6.06 -0.11
N ALA A 60 -16.53 -5.57 1.00
CA ALA A 60 -17.92 -5.91 1.41
C ALA A 60 -19.01 -5.43 0.42
N LYS A 61 -18.68 -4.54 -0.52
CA LYS A 61 -19.63 -4.02 -1.53
C LYS A 61 -19.53 -4.70 -2.89
N GLU A 62 -18.62 -5.66 -3.08
CA GLU A 62 -18.40 -6.35 -4.35
C GLU A 62 -19.43 -7.48 -4.62
N LYS A 63 -20.68 -7.33 -4.16
CA LYS A 63 -21.72 -8.36 -4.31
C LYS A 63 -23.00 -7.82 -4.91
#